data_AF-A0A7W1WIU6-F1
#
_entry.id   AF-A0A7W1WIU6-F1
#
_cell.length_a   1.000
_cell.length_b   1.000
_cell.length_c   1.000
_cell.angle_alpha   90.00
_cell.angle_beta   90.00
_cell.angle_gamma   90.00
#
_symmetry.space_group_name_H-M   'P 1'
#
loop_
_entity.id
_entity.type
_entity.pdbx_description
1 polymer ?
#
loop_
_entity_poly.entity_id
_entity_poly.type
_entity_poly.pdbx_seq_one_letter_code
_entity_poly.pdbx_strand_id
1 'polypeptide(L)'
;MKLALAALLLAAPAAAQSVGDCGDWTLAEYLPEPWEDHIATYAEGRIRVAVLDTMEPAAAALHLLVISPPLDETGGRQCKVVSLSGGGGRPTGFLNLDFGAREASYDAARGLVLAMPVEAYDPVNGAAVQRELTVTVDQSSGRITAGMRAE
;
A
#
# COMPACT_ATOMS: atom_id res chain seq x y z
N MET A 1 3.43 -11.58 51.93
CA MET A 1 3.31 -10.48 50.95
C MET A 1 4.07 -10.91 49.69
N LYS A 2 3.38 -11.50 48.71
CA LYS A 2 4.02 -12.04 47.48
C LYS A 2 3.97 -10.95 46.41
N LEU A 3 5.12 -10.44 45.98
CA LEU A 3 5.22 -9.49 44.88
C LEU A 3 4.77 -10.18 43.58
N ALA A 4 3.68 -9.68 42.99
CA ALA A 4 3.27 -10.04 41.64
C ALA A 4 4.15 -9.27 40.65
N LEU A 5 4.99 -9.99 39.91
CA LEU A 5 5.81 -9.45 38.84
C LEU A 5 4.91 -9.24 37.61
N ALA A 6 4.55 -7.98 37.32
CA ALA A 6 3.79 -7.63 36.14
C ALA A 6 4.69 -7.75 34.90
N ALA A 7 4.40 -8.74 34.04
CA ALA A 7 5.02 -8.85 32.73
C ALA A 7 4.48 -7.75 31.82
N LEU A 8 5.27 -6.69 31.60
CA LEU A 8 5.02 -5.74 30.50
C LEU A 8 5.27 -6.47 29.18
N LEU A 9 4.18 -6.81 28.48
CA LEU A 9 4.25 -7.17 27.06
C LEU A 9 4.67 -5.92 26.28
N LEU A 10 5.94 -5.85 25.91
CA LEU A 10 6.45 -4.91 24.90
C LEU A 10 5.80 -5.28 23.56
N ALA A 11 4.72 -4.58 23.20
CA ALA A 11 4.19 -4.63 21.84
C ALA A 11 5.25 -4.04 20.90
N ALA A 12 5.98 -4.91 20.19
CA ALA A 12 6.88 -4.46 19.14
C ALA A 12 6.07 -3.66 18.10
N PRO A 13 6.58 -2.53 17.59
CA PRO A 13 5.91 -1.84 16.51
C PRO A 13 5.88 -2.79 15.31
N ALA A 14 4.69 -3.22 14.93
CA ALA A 14 4.52 -3.81 13.60
C ALA A 14 4.93 -2.73 12.60
N ALA A 15 5.91 -3.02 11.74
CA ALA A 15 6.27 -2.14 10.63
C ALA A 15 5.08 -2.10 9.66
N ALA A 16 4.11 -1.24 9.96
CA ALA A 16 2.92 -1.02 9.16
C ALA A 16 3.31 -0.26 7.92
N GLN A 17 2.81 -0.68 6.75
CA GLN A 17 3.07 -0.02 5.48
C GLN A 17 2.65 1.45 5.53
N SER A 18 3.33 2.30 4.76
CA SER A 18 2.93 3.70 4.69
C SER A 18 1.71 3.84 3.79
N VAL A 19 0.67 4.51 4.30
CA VAL A 19 -0.49 4.95 3.52
C VAL A 19 -0.57 6.46 3.68
N GLY A 20 -0.02 7.19 2.71
CA GLY A 20 0.10 8.65 2.73
C GLY A 20 -0.79 9.33 1.69
N ASP A 21 -1.00 10.64 1.84
CA ASP A 21 -1.64 11.45 0.80
C ASP A 21 -0.78 11.50 -0.48
N CYS A 22 -1.43 11.61 -1.64
CA CYS A 22 -0.73 11.58 -2.92
C CYS A 22 0.25 12.73 -3.15
N GLY A 23 0.01 13.93 -2.63
CA GLY A 23 0.90 15.08 -2.85
C GLY A 23 1.46 15.18 -4.28
N ASP A 24 2.79 15.17 -4.39
CA ASP A 24 3.52 15.27 -5.67
C ASP A 24 3.64 13.96 -6.45
N TRP A 25 3.10 12.84 -5.94
CA TRP A 25 3.09 11.53 -6.64
C TRP A 25 2.04 11.45 -7.76
N THR A 26 1.39 12.56 -8.09
CA THR A 26 0.23 12.64 -9.02
C THR A 26 0.62 12.91 -10.47
N LEU A 27 1.92 12.85 -10.79
CA LEU A 27 2.42 13.07 -12.14
C LEU A 27 2.12 11.86 -13.02
N ALA A 28 1.52 12.12 -14.19
CA ALA A 28 1.17 11.06 -15.14
C ALA A 28 2.40 10.31 -15.68
N GLU A 29 3.59 10.91 -15.62
CA GLU A 29 4.85 10.27 -16.01
C GLU A 29 5.22 9.07 -15.13
N TYR A 30 4.66 8.99 -13.91
CA TYR A 30 4.85 7.84 -13.03
C TYR A 30 3.90 6.69 -13.32
N LEU A 31 2.96 6.82 -14.26
CA LEU A 31 2.08 5.72 -14.65
C LEU A 31 2.76 4.87 -15.73
N PRO A 32 3.17 3.63 -15.43
CA PRO A 32 3.82 2.78 -16.43
C PRO A 32 2.83 2.39 -17.54
N GLU A 33 3.35 2.33 -18.77
CA GLU A 33 2.65 1.87 -19.97
C GLU A 33 2.86 0.36 -20.17
N PRO A 34 1.86 -0.39 -20.68
CA PRO A 34 0.55 0.09 -21.09
C PRO A 34 -0.39 0.26 -19.88
N TRP A 35 -1.17 1.35 -19.85
CA TRP A 35 -2.00 1.68 -18.68
C TRP A 35 -3.01 0.59 -18.29
N GLU A 36 -3.55 -0.14 -19.26
CA GLU A 36 -4.47 -1.25 -19.03
C GLU A 36 -3.88 -2.38 -18.17
N ASP A 37 -2.56 -2.56 -18.20
CA ASP A 37 -1.86 -3.59 -17.43
C ASP A 37 -1.52 -3.12 -16.02
N HIS A 38 -1.55 -1.81 -15.77
CA HIS A 38 -1.10 -1.19 -14.51
C HIS A 38 -2.18 -0.40 -13.77
N ILE A 39 -3.40 -0.34 -14.29
CA ILE A 39 -4.55 0.34 -13.68
C ILE A 39 -5.72 -0.63 -13.58
N ALA A 40 -6.38 -0.65 -12.42
CA ALA A 40 -7.59 -1.43 -12.19
C ALA A 40 -8.67 -0.60 -11.51
N THR A 41 -9.93 -0.91 -11.82
CA THR A 41 -11.07 -0.28 -11.17
C THR A 41 -11.95 -1.31 -10.46
N TYR A 42 -12.47 -0.93 -9.30
CA TYR A 42 -13.34 -1.76 -8.47
C TYR A 42 -14.57 -0.99 -8.01
N ALA A 43 -15.54 -1.72 -7.47
CA ALA A 43 -16.78 -1.17 -6.92
C ALA A 43 -17.49 -0.20 -7.88
N GLU A 44 -17.73 -0.68 -9.10
CA GLU A 44 -18.38 0.09 -10.19
C GLU A 44 -17.62 1.37 -10.55
N GLY A 45 -16.28 1.31 -10.58
CA GLY A 45 -15.43 2.43 -10.96
C GLY A 45 -15.21 3.47 -9.85
N ARG A 46 -15.74 3.24 -8.65
CA ARG A 46 -15.56 4.16 -7.51
C ARG A 46 -14.17 4.08 -6.91
N ILE A 47 -13.53 2.92 -6.96
CA ILE A 47 -12.14 2.73 -6.54
C ILE A 47 -11.29 2.52 -7.80
N ARG A 48 -10.19 3.26 -7.91
CA ARG A 48 -9.14 3.04 -8.90
C ARG A 48 -7.84 2.80 -8.17
N VAL A 49 -7.12 1.76 -8.59
CA VAL A 49 -5.75 1.53 -8.15
C VAL A 49 -4.83 1.52 -9.35
N ALA A 50 -3.62 2.01 -9.17
CA ALA A 50 -2.62 2.05 -10.21
C ALA A 50 -1.23 1.81 -9.63
N VAL A 51 -0.34 1.22 -10.42
CA VAL A 51 1.10 1.23 -10.12
C VAL A 51 1.63 2.63 -10.40
N LEU A 52 2.49 3.13 -9.52
CA LEU A 52 3.37 4.26 -9.79
C LEU A 52 4.80 3.75 -9.86
N ASP A 53 5.55 4.15 -10.89
CA ASP A 53 6.98 3.93 -11.03
C ASP A 53 7.69 5.28 -11.05
N THR A 54 8.41 5.60 -9.99
CA THR A 54 9.17 6.87 -9.91
C THR A 54 10.55 6.80 -10.52
N MET A 55 10.90 5.68 -11.17
CA MET A 55 12.19 5.35 -11.78
C MET A 55 13.34 5.22 -10.78
N GLU A 56 13.44 6.16 -9.84
CA GLU A 56 14.45 6.18 -8.79
C GLU A 56 13.82 6.34 -7.39
N PRO A 57 14.46 5.79 -6.34
CA PRO A 57 15.62 4.89 -6.42
C PRO A 57 15.24 3.54 -7.04
N ALA A 58 16.05 2.98 -7.95
CA ALA A 58 15.73 1.73 -8.64
C ALA A 58 15.35 0.56 -7.70
N ALA A 59 15.91 0.54 -6.49
CA ALA A 59 15.63 -0.49 -5.48
C ALA A 59 14.28 -0.33 -4.74
N ALA A 60 13.57 0.78 -4.96
CA ALA A 60 12.36 1.15 -4.23
C ALA A 60 11.50 2.17 -5.01
N ALA A 61 11.38 1.99 -6.33
CA ALA A 61 10.71 2.94 -7.23
C ALA A 61 9.19 2.71 -7.35
N LEU A 62 8.71 1.51 -7.00
CA LEU A 62 7.32 1.14 -7.24
C LEU A 62 6.43 1.47 -6.04
N HIS A 63 5.26 2.04 -6.30
CA HIS A 63 4.26 2.35 -5.30
C HIS A 63 2.87 1.98 -5.81
N LEU A 64 1.89 1.91 -4.91
CA LEU A 64 0.50 1.68 -5.30
C LEU A 64 -0.35 2.93 -4.99
N LEU A 65 -0.86 3.57 -6.05
CA LEU A 65 -1.87 4.62 -5.97
C LEU A 65 -3.24 4.01 -5.70
N VAL A 66 -4.00 4.61 -4.78
CA VAL A 66 -5.40 4.30 -4.51
C VAL A 66 -6.22 5.58 -4.52
N ILE A 67 -7.15 5.67 -5.46
CA ILE A 67 -8.16 6.73 -5.53
C ILE A 67 -9.51 6.11 -5.18
N SER A 68 -10.16 6.60 -4.12
CA SER A 68 -11.41 6.00 -3.63
C SER A 68 -12.33 7.03 -2.97
N PRO A 69 -13.59 6.69 -2.64
CA PRO A 69 -14.40 7.50 -1.72
C PRO A 69 -13.76 7.58 -0.32
N PRO A 70 -14.20 8.51 0.56
CA PRO A 70 -15.33 9.41 0.39
C PRO A 70 -15.06 10.48 -0.66
N LEU A 71 -16.15 11.11 -1.10
CA LEU A 71 -16.06 12.32 -1.90
C LEU A 71 -15.96 13.53 -0.97
N ASP A 72 -15.11 14.50 -1.32
CA ASP A 72 -15.10 15.81 -0.68
C ASP A 72 -16.29 16.67 -1.16
N GLU A 73 -16.38 17.89 -0.63
CA GLU A 73 -17.45 18.85 -0.95
C GLU A 73 -17.52 19.26 -2.43
N THR A 74 -16.44 19.05 -3.19
CA THR A 74 -16.37 19.31 -4.63
C THR A 74 -16.63 18.07 -5.47
N GLY A 75 -16.87 16.91 -4.83
CA GLY A 75 -17.00 15.62 -5.50
C GLY A 75 -15.66 14.94 -5.80
N GLY A 76 -14.55 15.47 -5.27
CA GLY A 76 -13.21 14.90 -5.39
C GLY A 76 -13.07 13.63 -4.55
N ARG A 77 -12.40 12.60 -5.08
CA ARG A 77 -12.09 11.37 -4.33
C ARG A 77 -10.83 11.59 -3.48
N GLN A 78 -10.72 10.92 -2.35
CA GLN A 78 -9.43 10.85 -1.66
C GLN A 78 -8.38 10.16 -2.54
N CYS A 79 -7.13 10.55 -2.34
CA CYS A 79 -5.98 10.02 -3.08
C CYS A 79 -4.91 9.60 -2.07
N LYS A 80 -4.58 8.30 -2.06
CA LYS A 80 -3.56 7.74 -1.19
C LYS A 80 -2.50 6.98 -2.00
N VAL A 81 -1.26 6.99 -1.49
CA VAL A 81 -0.17 6.16 -2.00
C VAL A 81 0.26 5.18 -0.92
N VAL A 82 0.35 3.91 -1.30
CA VAL A 82 0.82 2.80 -0.47
C VAL A 82 2.26 2.48 -0.82
N SER A 83 3.11 2.46 0.20
CA SER A 83 4.57 2.27 0.10
C SER A 83 5.09 1.47 1.29
N LEU A 84 6.36 1.06 1.25
CA LEU A 84 7.05 0.58 2.44
C LEU A 84 7.16 1.70 3.49
N SER A 85 7.10 1.34 4.77
CA SER A 85 7.29 2.30 5.86
C SER A 85 8.72 2.85 5.87
N GLY A 86 8.87 4.17 5.73
CA GLY A 86 10.15 4.85 5.90
C GLY A 86 10.38 5.25 7.37
N GLY A 87 11.58 5.02 7.89
CA GLY A 87 12.01 5.50 9.21
C GLY A 87 12.25 7.00 9.21
N GLY A 88 11.18 7.81 9.28
CA GLY A 88 11.25 9.27 9.52
C GLY A 88 11.52 10.16 8.30
N GLY A 89 11.47 9.63 7.07
CA GLY A 89 11.59 10.37 5.80
C GLY A 89 10.40 10.12 4.84
N ARG A 90 10.54 10.49 3.55
CA ARG A 90 9.57 10.07 2.52
C ARG A 90 9.49 8.52 2.50
N PRO A 91 8.30 7.93 2.36
CA PRO A 91 8.17 6.48 2.25
C PRO A 91 8.98 5.94 1.08
N THR A 92 9.63 4.80 1.26
CA THR A 92 10.33 4.07 0.19
C THR A 92 9.38 3.15 -0.54
N GLY A 93 9.50 3.01 -1.86
CA GLY A 93 8.68 2.08 -2.64
C GLY A 93 9.14 0.63 -2.52
N PHE A 94 8.52 -0.21 -3.32
CA PHE A 94 8.85 -1.61 -3.53
C PHE A 94 9.89 -1.72 -4.65
N LEU A 95 10.72 -2.78 -4.59
CA LEU A 95 11.63 -3.15 -5.66
C LEU A 95 10.84 -3.72 -6.85
N ASN A 96 9.86 -4.57 -6.56
CA ASN A 96 8.97 -5.15 -7.55
C ASN A 96 7.52 -5.15 -7.02
N LEU A 97 6.54 -5.05 -7.91
CA LEU A 97 5.11 -5.11 -7.60
C LEU A 97 4.42 -5.86 -8.75
N ASP A 98 4.06 -7.13 -8.51
CA ASP A 98 3.37 -7.94 -9.52
C ASP A 98 1.87 -7.62 -9.52
N PHE A 99 1.54 -6.53 -10.22
CA PHE A 99 0.17 -6.06 -10.31
C PHE A 99 -0.73 -7.00 -11.13
N GLY A 100 -0.16 -7.79 -12.03
CA GLY A 100 -0.88 -8.76 -12.84
C GLY A 100 -1.40 -9.94 -12.01
N ALA A 101 -0.64 -10.35 -10.99
CA ALA A 101 -1.01 -11.40 -10.05
C ALA A 101 -1.92 -10.91 -8.90
N ARG A 102 -2.46 -9.69 -8.95
CA ARG A 102 -3.33 -9.16 -7.89
C ARG A 102 -4.64 -9.95 -7.79
N GLU A 103 -5.04 -10.24 -6.56
CA GLU A 103 -6.35 -10.77 -6.22
C GLU A 103 -7.19 -9.70 -5.54
N ALA A 104 -8.49 -9.69 -5.84
CA ALA A 104 -9.45 -8.78 -5.24
C ALA A 104 -10.60 -9.58 -4.61
N SER A 105 -10.91 -9.28 -3.36
CA SER A 105 -12.05 -9.84 -2.65
C SER A 105 -12.83 -8.74 -1.93
N TYR A 106 -14.12 -8.98 -1.73
CA TYR A 106 -14.99 -8.07 -0.99
C TYR A 106 -15.47 -8.75 0.30
N ASP A 107 -15.40 -8.00 1.40
CA ASP A 107 -15.84 -8.41 2.72
C ASP A 107 -16.74 -7.30 3.29
N ALA A 108 -17.97 -7.64 3.66
CA ALA A 108 -18.95 -6.64 4.11
C ALA A 108 -18.51 -5.88 5.38
N ALA A 109 -17.65 -6.48 6.22
CA ALA A 109 -17.16 -5.85 7.44
C ALA A 109 -15.85 -5.06 7.22
N ARG A 110 -15.09 -5.36 6.17
CA ARG A 110 -13.77 -4.75 5.91
C ARG A 110 -13.71 -3.86 4.67
N GLY A 111 -14.58 -4.06 3.69
CA GLY A 111 -14.57 -3.42 2.38
C GLY A 111 -13.84 -4.23 1.31
N LEU A 112 -13.22 -3.54 0.37
CA LEU A 112 -12.40 -4.15 -0.69
C LEU A 112 -11.04 -4.55 -0.10
N VAL A 113 -10.62 -5.79 -0.34
CA VAL A 113 -9.29 -6.29 0.01
C VAL A 113 -8.55 -6.68 -1.26
N LEU A 114 -7.40 -6.09 -1.48
CA LEU A 114 -6.46 -6.42 -2.55
C LEU A 114 -5.25 -7.15 -1.95
N ALA A 115 -4.84 -8.24 -2.58
CA ALA A 115 -3.60 -8.95 -2.26
C ALA A 115 -2.75 -9.05 -3.52
N MET A 116 -1.43 -8.83 -3.43
CA MET A 116 -0.52 -9.00 -4.56
C MET A 116 0.91 -9.29 -4.10
N PRO A 117 1.68 -10.07 -4.89
CA PRO A 117 3.11 -10.27 -4.64
C PRO A 117 3.90 -8.96 -4.84
N VAL A 118 4.86 -8.72 -3.96
CA VAL A 118 5.80 -7.60 -4.03
C VAL A 118 7.19 -8.04 -3.59
N GLU A 119 8.21 -7.32 -4.03
CA GLU A 119 9.56 -7.46 -3.51
C GLU A 119 9.98 -6.19 -2.77
N ALA A 120 10.56 -6.35 -1.59
CA ALA A 120 11.25 -5.28 -0.89
C ALA A 120 12.76 -5.52 -0.98
N TYR A 121 13.54 -4.45 -1.21
CA TYR A 121 14.99 -4.54 -1.14
C TYR A 121 15.45 -4.62 0.32
N ASP A 122 16.24 -5.64 0.64
CA ASP A 122 16.93 -5.79 1.92
C ASP A 122 18.35 -5.22 1.80
N PRO A 123 18.63 -4.04 2.40
CA PRO A 123 19.94 -3.42 2.31
C PRO A 123 21.02 -4.13 3.12
N VAL A 124 20.65 -5.00 4.08
CA VAL A 124 21.61 -5.74 4.91
C VAL A 124 22.21 -6.89 4.11
N ASN A 125 21.37 -7.62 3.39
CA ASN A 125 21.77 -8.78 2.59
C ASN A 125 21.99 -8.44 1.11
N GLY A 126 21.62 -7.24 0.66
CA GLY A 126 21.73 -6.80 -0.72
C GLY A 126 20.82 -7.60 -1.66
N ALA A 127 19.64 -8.01 -1.17
CA ALA A 127 18.78 -8.99 -1.85
C ALA A 127 17.34 -8.51 -1.97
N ALA A 128 16.65 -8.99 -3.00
CA ALA A 128 15.21 -8.87 -3.13
C ALA A 128 14.52 -9.85 -2.17
N VAL A 129 13.48 -9.39 -1.48
CA VAL A 129 12.76 -10.19 -0.51
C VAL A 129 11.27 -10.21 -0.87
N GLN A 130 10.78 -11.40 -1.26
CA GLN A 130 9.39 -11.64 -1.61
C GLN A 130 8.45 -11.48 -0.41
N ARG A 131 7.31 -10.83 -0.64
CA ARG A 131 6.26 -10.58 0.34
C ARG A 131 4.91 -10.54 -0.37
N GLU A 132 3.84 -10.73 0.39
CA GLU A 132 2.49 -10.41 -0.06
C GLU A 132 2.07 -9.06 0.53
N LEU A 133 1.74 -8.09 -0.33
CA LEU A 133 1.11 -6.83 0.05
C LEU A 133 -0.41 -7.04 0.12
N THR A 134 -1.01 -6.75 1.28
CA THR A 134 -2.46 -6.65 1.43
C THR A 134 -2.87 -5.19 1.62
N VAL A 135 -3.79 -4.68 0.79
CA VAL A 135 -4.40 -3.36 0.93
C VAL A 135 -5.90 -3.51 1.16
N THR A 136 -6.43 -2.88 2.21
CA THR A 136 -7.86 -2.86 2.51
C THR A 136 -8.39 -1.45 2.38
N VAL A 137 -9.45 -1.28 1.58
CA VAL A 137 -10.20 -0.04 1.40
C VAL A 137 -11.57 -0.22 2.03
N ASP A 138 -11.74 0.35 3.22
CA ASP A 138 -13.02 0.40 3.91
C ASP A 138 -13.88 1.49 3.27
N GLN A 139 -14.85 1.07 2.46
CA GLN A 139 -15.69 1.98 1.69
C GLN A 139 -16.70 2.75 2.55
N SER A 140 -16.97 2.28 3.78
CA SER A 140 -17.91 2.93 4.68
C SER A 140 -17.29 4.13 5.39
N SER A 141 -16.01 4.02 5.75
CA SER A 141 -15.27 5.07 6.48
C SER A 141 -14.28 5.84 5.62
N GLY A 142 -13.91 5.29 4.45
CA GLY A 142 -12.79 5.77 3.65
C GLY A 142 -11.42 5.33 4.16
N ARG A 143 -11.34 4.55 5.25
CA ARG A 143 -10.03 4.18 5.79
C ARG A 143 -9.32 3.21 4.85
N ILE A 144 -8.07 3.53 4.52
CA ILE A 144 -7.17 2.64 3.77
C ILE A 144 -6.08 2.15 4.70
N THR A 145 -5.88 0.83 4.74
CA THR A 145 -4.80 0.19 5.51
C THR A 145 -4.03 -0.78 4.65
N ALA A 146 -2.73 -0.88 4.90
CA ALA A 146 -1.87 -1.80 4.19
C ALA A 146 -1.01 -2.61 5.18
N GLY A 147 -0.73 -3.86 4.82
CA GLY A 147 0.09 -4.78 5.59
C GLY A 147 0.91 -5.67 4.66
N MET A 148 2.02 -6.20 5.17
CA MET A 148 2.81 -7.21 4.47
C MET A 148 2.81 -8.52 5.23
N ARG A 149 2.84 -9.62 4.50
CA ARG A 149 3.08 -10.96 5.04
C ARG A 149 4.31 -11.56 4.35
N ALA A 150 5.01 -12.43 5.08
CA ALA A 150 5.93 -13.36 4.45
C ALA A 150 5.09 -14.37 3.66
N GLU A 151 5.53 -14.66 2.44
CA GLU A 151 5.08 -15.86 1.72
C GLU A 151 5.69 -17.13 2.35
#